data_AF-A0A972SLF5-F1
#
_entry.id   AF-A0A972SLF5-F1
#
_cell.length_a   1.000
_cell.length_b   1.000
_cell.length_c   1.000
_cell.angle_alpha   90.00
_cell.angle_beta   90.00
_cell.angle_gamma   90.00
#
_symmetry.space_group_name_H-M   'P 1'
#
loop_
_entity.id
_entity.type
_entity.pdbx_description
1 polymer ?
#
loop_
_entity_poly.entity_id
_entity_poly.type
_entity_poly.pdbx_seq_one_letter_code
_entity_poly.pdbx_strand_id
1 'polypeptide(L)'
;MREIEKLESQLRGLMEGEFSSMTISFNSHASGYVNARRAIEEGEYGHADWVSDEECQKAAETNSVWEIHWYPQTPIGFYAVAASTLEACLRRVLEEPWSTAD
;
A
#
# COMPACT_ATOMS: atom_id res chain seq x y z
N MET A 1 9.92 -24.11 1.91
CA MET A 1 9.24 -23.05 1.13
C MET A 1 10.22 -21.91 1.01
N ARG A 2 10.54 -21.48 -0.21
CA ARG A 2 11.44 -20.33 -0.43
C ARG A 2 10.77 -19.06 0.10
N GLU A 3 11.52 -18.08 0.57
CA GLU A 3 10.95 -16.87 1.22
C GLU A 3 9.95 -16.13 0.32
N ILE A 4 10.17 -16.14 -1.00
CA ILE A 4 9.27 -15.56 -2.00
C ILE A 4 7.92 -16.30 -2.07
N GLU A 5 7.93 -17.64 -2.01
CA GLU A 5 6.70 -18.45 -2.01
C GLU A 5 5.87 -18.17 -0.75
N LYS A 6 6.54 -17.95 0.39
CA LYS A 6 5.88 -17.56 1.64
C LYS A 6 5.21 -16.19 1.50
N LEU A 7 5.94 -15.20 0.98
CA LEU A 7 5.41 -13.86 0.76
C LEU A 7 4.19 -13.89 -0.18
N GLU A 8 4.28 -14.60 -1.30
CA GLU A 8 3.15 -14.76 -2.22
C GLU A 8 1.95 -15.38 -1.51
N SER A 9 2.15 -16.46 -0.74
CA SER A 9 1.07 -17.12 0.00
C SER A 9 0.42 -16.16 1.01
N GLN A 10 1.20 -15.31 1.68
CA GLN A 10 0.67 -14.34 2.63
C GLN A 10 -0.12 -13.24 1.92
N LEU A 11 0.39 -12.69 0.82
CA LEU A 11 -0.30 -11.67 0.03
C LEU A 11 -1.60 -12.20 -0.58
N ARG A 12 -1.59 -13.43 -1.10
CA ARG A 12 -2.82 -14.09 -1.57
C ARG A 12 -3.83 -14.34 -0.45
N GLY A 13 -3.36 -14.52 0.79
CA GLY A 13 -4.23 -14.65 1.96
C GLY A 13 -5.07 -13.42 2.26
N LEU A 14 -4.68 -12.24 1.76
CA LEU A 14 -5.44 -10.99 1.87
C LEU A 14 -6.57 -10.89 0.83
N MET A 15 -6.59 -11.83 -0.11
CA MET A 15 -7.42 -11.80 -1.30
C MET A 15 -8.49 -12.88 -1.16
N GLU A 16 -9.72 -12.47 -0.91
CA GLU A 16 -10.85 -13.37 -0.68
C GLU A 16 -11.68 -13.51 -1.96
N GLY A 17 -11.61 -14.69 -2.58
CA GLY A 17 -12.48 -15.04 -3.71
C GLY A 17 -12.06 -14.51 -5.09
N GLU A 18 -12.92 -14.82 -6.07
CA GLU A 18 -12.62 -14.78 -7.52
C GLU A 18 -12.38 -13.37 -8.08
N PHE A 19 -12.95 -12.33 -7.46
CA PHE A 19 -12.94 -10.96 -7.98
C PHE A 19 -12.05 -10.00 -7.18
N SER A 20 -11.07 -10.54 -6.46
CA SER A 20 -10.11 -9.79 -5.67
C SER A 20 -8.95 -9.29 -6.55
N SER A 21 -8.42 -8.09 -6.31
CA SER A 21 -7.24 -7.56 -7.02
C SER A 21 -6.29 -6.77 -6.11
N MET A 22 -4.99 -6.78 -6.42
CA MET A 22 -3.95 -6.08 -5.68
C MET A 22 -3.00 -5.39 -6.65
N THR A 23 -2.62 -4.15 -6.33
CA THR A 23 -1.61 -3.36 -7.03
C THR A 23 -0.55 -2.92 -6.03
N ILE A 24 0.71 -3.10 -6.40
CA ILE A 24 1.86 -2.53 -5.69
C ILE A 24 2.47 -1.49 -6.62
N SER A 25 2.53 -0.23 -6.19
CA SER A 25 3.03 0.88 -6.99
C SER A 25 4.24 1.56 -6.33
N PHE A 26 5.11 2.15 -7.16
CA PHE A 26 6.22 2.97 -6.73
C PHE A 26 6.18 4.31 -7.48
N ASN A 27 6.11 5.41 -6.74
CA ASN A 27 6.07 6.78 -7.27
C ASN A 27 5.07 6.96 -8.43
N SER A 28 3.82 6.54 -8.24
CA SER A 28 2.73 6.73 -9.22
C SER A 28 2.63 8.19 -9.72
N HIS A 29 2.85 9.14 -8.81
CA HIS A 29 2.92 10.58 -9.07
C HIS A 29 3.98 11.01 -10.09
N ALA A 30 5.06 10.23 -10.27
CA ALA A 30 6.16 10.59 -11.18
C ALA A 30 5.72 10.63 -12.64
N SER A 31 4.66 9.89 -12.99
CA SER A 31 4.04 9.94 -14.32
C SER A 31 3.46 11.31 -14.65
N GLY A 32 3.06 12.08 -13.63
CA GLY A 32 2.61 13.47 -13.74
C GLY A 32 3.73 14.50 -13.69
N TYR A 33 5.01 14.09 -13.69
CA TYR A 33 6.18 14.96 -13.47
C TYR A 33 6.13 15.70 -12.12
N VAL A 34 5.48 15.09 -11.12
CA VAL A 34 5.39 15.57 -9.74
C VAL A 34 6.43 14.82 -8.88
N ASN A 35 6.83 15.37 -7.74
CA ASN A 35 7.66 14.70 -6.74
C ASN A 35 6.82 14.31 -5.52
N ALA A 36 7.31 13.39 -4.69
CA ALA A 36 6.56 12.83 -3.56
C ALA A 36 6.01 13.90 -2.62
N ARG A 37 6.83 14.90 -2.25
CA ARG A 37 6.41 15.98 -1.36
C ARG A 37 5.19 16.72 -1.91
N ARG A 38 5.26 17.13 -3.17
CA ARG A 38 4.17 17.85 -3.82
C ARG A 38 2.93 16.96 -3.99
N ALA A 39 3.10 15.70 -4.37
CA ALA A 39 1.99 14.75 -4.49
C ALA A 39 1.25 14.53 -3.16
N ILE A 40 2.00 14.44 -2.06
CA ILE A 40 1.45 14.34 -0.69
C ILE A 40 0.69 15.62 -0.33
N GLU A 41 1.29 16.79 -0.55
CA GLU A 41 0.66 18.09 -0.27
C GLU A 41 -0.61 18.35 -1.11
N GLU A 42 -0.64 17.86 -2.35
CA GLU A 42 -1.80 17.93 -3.25
C GLU A 42 -2.86 16.86 -2.97
N GLY A 43 -2.59 15.93 -2.04
CA GLY A 43 -3.54 14.92 -1.59
C GLY A 43 -3.68 13.70 -2.50
N GLU A 44 -2.72 13.43 -3.38
CA GLU A 44 -2.74 12.26 -4.29
C GLU A 44 -2.90 10.93 -3.52
N TYR A 45 -2.37 10.87 -2.30
CA TYR A 45 -2.43 9.71 -1.40
C TYR A 45 -3.55 9.78 -0.36
N GLY A 46 -4.53 10.68 -0.50
CA GLY A 46 -5.62 10.84 0.47
C GLY A 46 -6.56 9.63 0.61
N HIS A 47 -6.40 8.63 -0.26
CA HIS A 47 -7.13 7.36 -0.21
C HIS A 47 -6.36 6.25 0.50
N ALA A 48 -5.07 6.45 0.79
CA ALA A 48 -4.20 5.47 1.42
C ALA A 48 -3.91 5.86 2.87
N ASP A 49 -3.84 4.85 3.74
CA ASP A 49 -3.37 5.00 5.10
C ASP A 49 -1.85 5.04 5.11
N TRP A 50 -1.26 6.13 5.60
CA TRP A 50 0.17 6.18 5.86
C TRP A 50 0.51 5.27 7.05
N VAL A 51 1.58 4.47 6.92
CA VAL A 51 2.05 3.60 8.02
C VAL A 51 2.32 4.41 9.30
N SER A 52 2.90 5.61 9.14
CA SER A 52 3.02 6.62 10.19
C SER A 52 3.30 7.99 9.59
N ASP A 53 3.19 9.05 10.40
CA ASP A 53 3.58 10.41 10.01
C ASP A 53 5.07 10.50 9.65
N GLU A 54 5.93 9.74 10.35
CA GLU A 54 7.37 9.68 10.06
C GLU A 54 7.65 9.03 8.71
N GLU A 55 6.92 7.98 8.34
CA GLU A 55 7.05 7.35 7.03
C GLU A 55 6.54 8.25 5.90
N CYS A 56 5.45 9.01 6.13
CA CYS A 56 4.99 10.04 5.21
C CYS A 56 6.06 11.12 4.99
N GLN A 57 6.63 11.65 6.08
CA GLN A 57 7.69 12.66 6.01
C GLN A 57 8.94 12.12 5.30
N LYS A 58 9.36 10.91 5.62
CA LYS A 58 10.51 10.25 4.99
C LYS A 58 10.28 10.03 3.49
N ALA A 59 9.07 9.68 3.08
CA ALA A 59 8.71 9.56 1.67
C ALA A 59 8.86 10.90 0.93
N ALA A 60 8.39 12.00 1.55
CA ALA A 60 8.53 13.36 1.01
C ALA A 60 10.01 13.83 0.93
N GLU A 61 10.86 13.41 1.86
CA GLU A 61 12.29 13.74 1.89
C GLU A 61 13.11 12.93 0.88
N THR A 62 12.77 11.65 0.70
CA THR A 62 13.53 10.71 -0.14
C THR A 62 12.98 10.58 -1.56
N ASN A 63 11.85 11.24 -1.86
CA ASN A 63 11.13 11.10 -3.12
C ASN A 63 10.80 9.63 -3.45
N SER A 64 10.36 8.89 -2.43
CA SER A 64 10.11 7.45 -2.48
C SER A 64 8.78 7.16 -1.82
N VAL A 65 7.76 6.84 -2.61
CA VAL A 65 6.44 6.43 -2.14
C VAL A 65 6.13 5.05 -2.71
N TRP A 66 5.92 4.10 -1.82
CA TRP A 66 5.34 2.81 -2.14
C TRP A 66 3.90 2.79 -1.68
N GLU A 67 3.04 2.18 -2.50
CA GLU A 67 1.63 1.97 -2.17
C GLU A 67 1.27 0.49 -2.42
N ILE A 68 0.59 -0.13 -1.46
CA ILE A 68 -0.10 -1.41 -1.65
C ILE A 68 -1.60 -1.14 -1.58
N HIS A 69 -2.31 -1.36 -2.67
CA HIS A 69 -3.75 -1.16 -2.79
C HIS A 69 -4.40 -2.48 -3.17
N TRP A 70 -5.42 -2.93 -2.42
CA TRP A 70 -6.14 -4.15 -2.74
C TRP A 70 -7.64 -4.12 -2.46
N TYR A 71 -8.34 -5.04 -3.11
CA TYR A 71 -9.77 -5.31 -2.99
C TYR A 71 -9.93 -6.74 -2.48
N PRO A 72 -10.31 -6.95 -1.20
CA PRO A 72 -10.36 -8.27 -0.56
C PRO A 72 -11.49 -9.14 -1.12
N GLN A 73 -12.75 -8.68 -1.10
CA GLN A 73 -13.91 -9.30 -1.74
C GLN A 73 -15.04 -8.25 -1.80
N THR A 74 -15.41 -7.76 -2.98
CA THR A 74 -16.22 -6.53 -3.12
C THR A 74 -17.70 -6.74 -2.71
N PRO A 75 -18.35 -5.74 -2.07
CA PRO A 75 -18.96 -4.65 -2.85
C PRO A 75 -18.70 -3.19 -2.40
N ILE A 76 -18.10 -2.88 -1.23
CA ILE A 76 -18.00 -1.47 -0.76
C ILE A 76 -16.69 -1.20 0.01
N GLY A 77 -15.53 -1.31 -0.65
CA GLY A 77 -14.28 -0.83 -0.07
C GLY A 77 -13.02 -1.35 -0.75
N PHE A 78 -11.95 -0.58 -0.63
CA PHE A 78 -10.59 -0.98 -0.91
C PHE A 78 -9.75 -0.67 0.32
N TYR A 79 -8.59 -1.30 0.40
CA TYR A 79 -7.55 -0.91 1.34
C TYR A 79 -6.36 -0.39 0.56
N ALA A 80 -5.71 0.63 1.09
CA ALA A 80 -4.47 1.15 0.54
C ALA A 80 -3.55 1.57 1.68
N VAL A 81 -2.28 1.19 1.61
CA VAL A 81 -1.23 1.60 2.55
C VAL A 81 -0.10 2.25 1.79
N ALA A 82 0.36 3.39 2.30
CA ALA A 82 1.52 4.10 1.77
C ALA A 82 2.67 4.19 2.79
N ALA A 83 3.90 4.07 2.29
CA ALA A 83 5.11 4.27 3.09
C ALA A 83 6.30 4.67 2.21
N SER A 84 7.44 4.97 2.82
CA SER A 84 8.66 5.31 2.10
C SER A 84 9.37 4.10 1.49
N THR A 85 9.03 2.89 1.94
CA THR A 85 9.64 1.62 1.51
C THR A 85 8.59 0.53 1.36
N LEU A 86 8.81 -0.40 0.41
CA LEU A 86 7.95 -1.58 0.25
C LEU A 86 7.92 -2.44 1.52
N GLU A 87 9.05 -2.56 2.22
CA GLU A 87 9.14 -3.33 3.46
C GLU A 87 8.19 -2.79 4.54
N ALA A 88 8.13 -1.46 4.72
CA ALA A 88 7.23 -0.84 5.68
C ALA A 88 5.76 -1.13 5.34
N CYS A 89 5.37 -1.03 4.05
CA CYS A 89 4.03 -1.41 3.61
C CYS A 89 3.74 -2.89 3.89
N LEU A 90 4.67 -3.79 3.53
CA LEU A 90 4.50 -5.23 3.75
C LEU A 90 4.37 -5.59 5.23
N ARG A 91 5.19 -5.01 6.10
CA ARG A 91 5.07 -5.22 7.55
C ARG A 91 3.69 -4.79 8.05
N ARG A 92 3.26 -3.58 7.71
CA ARG A 92 1.94 -3.06 8.10
C ARG A 92 0.80 -3.96 7.62
N VAL A 93 0.89 -4.43 6.38
CA VAL A 93 -0.14 -5.27 5.77
C VAL A 93 -0.18 -6.68 6.39
N LEU A 94 0.97 -7.23 6.80
CA LEU A 94 1.07 -8.60 7.32
C LEU A 94 0.93 -8.71 8.85
N GLU A 95 1.22 -7.64 9.60
CA GLU A 95 1.19 -7.64 11.08
C GLU A 95 -0.16 -7.18 11.65
N GLU A 96 -0.90 -6.36 10.91
CA GLU A 96 -2.22 -5.87 11.32
C GLU A 96 -3.28 -6.47 10.38
N PRO A 97 -3.93 -7.58 10.77
CA PRO A 97 -5.01 -8.15 9.97
C PRO A 97 -6.15 -7.14 9.92
N TRP A 98 -6.29 -6.52 8.75
CA TRP A 98 -7.39 -5.63 8.37
C TRP A 98 -8.69 -6.38 8.61
N SER A 99 -9.49 -5.89 9.57
CA SER A 99 -10.76 -6.51 9.96
C SER A 99 -11.57 -6.82 8.70
N THR A 100 -11.72 -8.10 8.38
CA THR A 100 -12.88 -8.54 7.62
C THR A 100 -14.06 -8.15 8.50
N ALA A 101 -14.87 -7.19 8.05
CA ALA A 101 -16.05 -6.79 8.80
C ALA A 101 -16.96 -8.03 8.99
N ASP A 102 -17.42 -8.24 10.22
CA ASP A 102 -18.44 -9.23 10.60
C ASP A 102 -19.74 -9.08 9.80
#